data_AF-A0A9E0A1Z8-F1
#
_entry.id   AF-A0A9E0A1Z8-F1
#
_cell.length_a   1.000
_cell.length_b   1.000
_cell.length_c   1.000
_cell.angle_alpha   90.00
_cell.angle_beta   90.00
_cell.angle_gamma   90.00
#
_symmetry.space_group_name_H-M   'P 1'
#
loop_
_entity.id
_entity.type
_entity.pdbx_description
1 polymer ?
#
loop_
_entity_poly.entity_id
_entity_poly.type
_entity_poly.pdbx_seq_one_letter_code
_entity_poly.pdbx_strand_id
1 'polypeptide(L)'
;MKKLLDAILPPFSDSRRKKPKEMLYIAQEIPPTSTVLVAAVQHALVAMMLVIYLVITGTDIGLAGESLRGFICMGILVMGIGTILNGLTTRVSAGHLIVFIPGTMTMMVFIPVANTFGLGAAAGGLMISGLIVFWMGRFLPRMRSLFPPEVMGVLLLLLGMSLLPGGVR
;
A
#
# COMPACT_ATOMS: atom_id res chain seq x y z
N MET A 1 -18.30 -24.59 -10.85
CA MET A 1 -17.34 -23.45 -10.84
C MET A 1 -17.70 -22.35 -9.86
N LYS A 2 -18.90 -21.73 -9.88
CA LYS A 2 -19.26 -20.60 -8.98
C LYS A 2 -19.01 -20.87 -7.49
N LYS A 3 -19.47 -22.01 -6.94
CA LYS A 3 -19.23 -22.39 -5.53
C LYS A 3 -17.75 -22.49 -5.14
N LEU A 4 -16.87 -22.94 -6.04
CA LEU A 4 -15.43 -23.01 -5.80
C LEU A 4 -14.81 -21.60 -5.81
N LEU A 5 -15.26 -20.75 -6.74
CA LEU A 5 -14.80 -19.37 -6.90
C LEU A 5 -15.25 -18.50 -5.71
N ASP A 6 -16.48 -18.68 -5.23
CA ASP A 6 -16.99 -18.04 -4.02
C ASP A 6 -16.31 -18.57 -2.75
N ALA A 7 -15.91 -19.85 -2.74
CA ALA A 7 -15.12 -20.41 -1.65
C ALA A 7 -13.71 -19.84 -1.62
N ILE A 8 -13.04 -19.61 -2.76
CA ILE A 8 -11.63 -19.14 -2.83
C ILE A 8 -11.55 -17.60 -2.74
N LEU A 9 -12.40 -16.90 -3.48
CA LEU A 9 -12.47 -15.43 -3.56
C LEU A 9 -13.93 -14.98 -3.33
N PRO A 10 -14.35 -14.79 -2.07
CA PRO A 10 -15.71 -14.37 -1.77
C PRO A 10 -16.04 -13.04 -2.47
N PRO A 11 -17.30 -12.81 -2.86
CA PRO A 11 -17.70 -11.53 -3.42
C PRO A 11 -17.43 -10.40 -2.43
N PHE A 12 -17.07 -9.23 -2.96
CA PHE A 12 -16.94 -8.04 -2.13
C PHE A 12 -18.26 -7.80 -1.39
N SER A 13 -18.18 -7.70 -0.07
CA SER A 13 -19.30 -7.39 0.80
C SER A 13 -18.84 -6.33 1.77
N ASP A 14 -19.40 -5.13 1.64
CA ASP A 14 -19.24 -4.12 2.67
C ASP A 14 -20.13 -4.51 3.86
N SER A 15 -19.55 -4.58 5.05
CA SER A 15 -20.33 -4.71 6.27
C SER A 15 -21.23 -3.48 6.35
N ARG A 16 -22.57 -3.64 6.37
CA ARG A 16 -23.50 -2.50 6.55
C ARG A 16 -23.21 -1.82 7.90
N ARG A 17 -22.24 -0.93 7.93
CA ARG A 17 -21.87 -0.15 9.10
C ARG A 17 -22.79 1.06 9.12
N LYS A 18 -23.41 1.29 10.27
CA LYS A 18 -24.16 2.52 10.50
C LYS A 18 -23.17 3.68 10.43
N LYS A 19 -23.48 4.69 9.62
CA LYS A 19 -22.68 5.92 9.51
C LYS A 19 -22.46 6.50 10.91
N PRO A 20 -21.20 6.68 11.36
CA PRO A 20 -20.91 7.36 12.62
C PRO A 20 -21.45 8.79 12.57
N LYS A 21 -21.98 9.30 13.70
CA LYS A 21 -22.64 10.61 13.76
C LYS A 21 -21.74 11.78 13.33
N GLU A 22 -20.44 11.67 13.55
CA GLU A 22 -19.44 12.71 13.26
C GLU A 22 -18.89 12.68 11.82
N MET A 23 -19.28 11.69 11.01
CA MET A 23 -18.67 11.47 9.70
C MET A 23 -19.50 12.15 8.61
N LEU A 24 -18.92 13.08 7.84
CA LEU A 24 -19.61 13.78 6.74
C LEU A 24 -19.95 12.86 5.58
N TYR A 25 -19.02 11.98 5.18
CA TYR A 25 -19.17 11.03 4.08
C TYR A 25 -18.62 9.66 4.46
N ILE A 26 -19.29 8.59 4.06
CA ILE A 26 -18.76 7.22 4.11
C ILE A 26 -18.19 6.80 2.75
N ALA A 27 -17.37 5.74 2.70
CA ALA A 27 -16.70 5.30 1.47
C ALA A 27 -17.63 5.01 0.28
N GLN A 28 -18.88 4.64 0.55
CA GLN A 28 -19.90 4.35 -0.48
C GLN A 28 -20.71 5.58 -0.91
N GLU A 29 -20.58 6.71 -0.20
CA GLU A 29 -21.23 7.96 -0.57
C GLU A 29 -20.33 8.75 -1.53
N ILE A 30 -20.92 9.40 -2.52
CA ILE A 30 -20.20 10.25 -3.47
C ILE A 30 -20.40 11.71 -3.04
N PRO A 31 -19.35 12.39 -2.53
CA PRO A 31 -19.42 13.80 -2.18
C PRO A 31 -19.64 14.71 -3.41
N PRO A 32 -19.93 16.01 -3.21
CA PRO A 32 -19.93 16.98 -4.30
C PRO A 32 -18.63 16.93 -5.11
N THR A 33 -18.72 17.12 -6.42
CA THR A 33 -17.57 17.00 -7.34
C THR A 33 -16.40 17.92 -6.98
N SER A 34 -16.67 19.11 -6.43
CA SER A 34 -15.64 20.01 -5.91
C SER A 34 -14.87 19.41 -4.74
N THR A 35 -15.56 18.74 -3.81
CA THR A 35 -14.94 18.09 -2.65
C THR A 35 -14.08 16.91 -3.11
N VAL A 36 -14.61 16.11 -4.04
CA VAL A 36 -13.85 14.99 -4.63
C VAL A 36 -12.59 15.47 -5.32
N LEU A 37 -12.68 16.53 -6.13
CA LEU A 37 -11.53 17.09 -6.85
C LEU A 37 -10.46 17.59 -5.87
N VAL A 38 -10.84 18.38 -4.87
CA VAL A 38 -9.91 18.92 -3.87
C VAL A 38 -9.27 17.80 -3.06
N ALA A 39 -10.05 16.83 -2.58
CA ALA A 39 -9.54 15.69 -1.83
C ALA A 39 -8.60 14.82 -2.68
N ALA A 40 -8.94 14.59 -3.95
CA ALA A 40 -8.08 13.83 -4.88
C ALA A 40 -6.73 14.52 -5.07
N VAL A 41 -6.71 15.85 -5.25
CA VAL A 41 -5.46 16.63 -5.34
C VAL A 41 -4.68 16.54 -4.03
N GLN A 42 -5.32 16.70 -2.87
CA GLN A 42 -4.66 16.56 -1.58
C GLN A 42 -4.02 15.18 -1.38
N HIS A 43 -4.76 14.11 -1.70
CA HIS A 43 -4.25 12.74 -1.64
C HIS A 43 -3.05 12.54 -2.58
N ALA A 44 -3.14 13.05 -3.82
CA ALA A 44 -2.04 12.97 -4.76
C ALA A 44 -0.80 13.72 -4.24
N LEU A 45 -0.95 14.93 -3.70
CA LEU A 45 0.16 15.70 -3.15
C LEU A 45 0.84 14.97 -1.98
N VAL A 46 0.07 14.42 -1.03
CA VAL A 46 0.62 13.66 0.10
C VAL A 46 1.33 12.39 -0.38
N ALA A 47 0.75 11.67 -1.35
CA ALA A 47 1.39 10.49 -1.93
C ALA A 47 2.70 10.83 -2.65
N MET A 48 2.74 11.98 -3.34
CA MET A 48 3.94 12.47 -4.03
C MET A 48 5.07 12.81 -3.06
N MET A 49 4.78 13.28 -1.83
CA MET A 49 5.83 13.48 -0.81
C MET A 49 6.54 12.16 -0.46
N LEU A 50 5.82 11.04 -0.50
CA LEU A 50 6.35 9.72 -0.15
C LEU A 50 7.07 9.03 -1.32
N VAL A 51 7.10 9.64 -2.51
CA VAL A 51 7.96 9.24 -3.64
C VAL A 51 9.44 9.39 -3.29
N ILE A 52 9.79 10.19 -2.27
CA ILE A 52 11.15 10.27 -1.73
C ILE A 52 11.76 8.89 -1.45
N TYR A 53 10.96 7.91 -1.01
CA TYR A 53 11.45 6.54 -0.76
C TYR A 53 11.86 5.82 -2.04
N LEU A 54 11.22 6.10 -3.19
CA LEU A 54 11.68 5.57 -4.48
C LEU A 54 13.00 6.22 -4.90
N VAL A 55 13.16 7.52 -4.64
CA VAL A 55 14.42 8.22 -4.91
C VAL A 55 15.54 7.60 -4.09
N ILE A 56 15.36 7.48 -2.77
CA ILE A 56 16.33 6.88 -1.84
C ILE A 56 16.65 5.44 -2.25
N THR A 57 15.62 4.63 -2.50
CA THR A 57 15.81 3.24 -2.94
C THR A 57 16.64 3.18 -4.21
N GLY A 58 16.29 4.00 -5.21
CA GLY A 58 16.97 4.03 -6.51
C GLY A 58 18.43 4.48 -6.42
N THR A 59 18.72 5.49 -5.61
CA THR A 59 20.09 5.97 -5.38
C THR A 59 20.93 4.94 -4.64
N ASP A 60 20.36 4.27 -3.63
CA ASP A 60 21.10 3.32 -2.78
C ASP A 60 21.40 1.98 -3.46
N ILE A 61 20.69 1.65 -4.55
CA ILE A 61 21.00 0.53 -5.44
C ILE A 61 21.87 0.96 -6.63
N GLY A 62 22.35 2.21 -6.65
CA GLY A 62 23.29 2.73 -7.65
C GLY A 62 22.67 3.23 -8.96
N LEU A 63 21.36 3.49 -9.03
CA LEU A 63 20.77 4.13 -10.21
C LEU A 63 21.10 5.63 -10.25
N ALA A 64 21.34 6.15 -11.45
CA ALA A 64 21.66 7.57 -11.68
C ALA A 64 21.10 8.06 -13.02
N GLY A 65 20.91 9.38 -13.13
CA GLY A 65 20.50 10.01 -14.39
C GLY A 65 19.16 9.49 -14.92
N GLU A 66 19.18 8.99 -16.15
CA GLU A 66 17.97 8.51 -16.85
C GLU A 66 17.36 7.26 -16.20
N SER A 67 18.18 6.32 -15.73
CA SER A 67 17.68 5.08 -15.12
C SER A 67 16.96 5.33 -13.80
N LEU A 68 17.45 6.28 -12.99
CA LEU A 68 16.78 6.71 -11.76
C LEU A 68 15.44 7.40 -12.06
N ARG A 69 15.40 8.28 -13.06
CA ARG A 69 14.13 8.92 -13.49
C ARG A 69 13.13 7.89 -13.99
N GLY A 70 13.57 6.94 -14.80
CA GLY A 70 12.75 5.84 -15.28
C GLY A 70 12.16 5.01 -14.13
N PHE A 71 12.99 4.67 -13.14
CA PHE A 71 12.55 3.96 -11.94
C PHE A 71 11.47 4.72 -11.16
N ILE A 72 11.69 6.01 -10.91
CA ILE A 72 10.74 6.87 -10.19
C ILE A 72 9.42 6.99 -10.97
N CYS A 73 9.47 7.30 -12.27
CA CYS A 73 8.29 7.42 -13.11
C CYS A 73 7.47 6.13 -13.16
N MET A 74 8.14 4.98 -13.29
CA MET A 74 7.48 3.68 -13.27
C MET A 74 6.87 3.39 -11.89
N GLY A 75 7.55 3.75 -10.80
CA GLY A 75 7.03 3.63 -9.45
C GLY A 75 5.75 4.46 -9.23
N ILE A 76 5.73 5.71 -9.68
CA ILE A 76 4.53 6.58 -9.63
C ILE A 76 3.39 5.97 -10.44
N LEU A 77 3.67 5.44 -11.64
CA LEU A 77 2.66 4.79 -12.46
C LEU A 77 2.06 3.57 -11.75
N VAL A 78 2.90 2.71 -11.16
CA VAL A 78 2.46 1.54 -10.37
C VAL A 78 1.67 1.97 -9.14
N MET A 79 2.03 3.07 -8.47
CA MET A 79 1.24 3.64 -7.38
C MET A 79 -0.16 4.05 -7.81
N GLY A 80 -0.27 4.74 -8.95
CA GLY A 80 -1.57 5.13 -9.50
C GLY A 80 -2.43 3.92 -9.83
N ILE A 81 -1.87 2.94 -10.54
CA ILE A 81 -2.56 1.70 -10.89
C ILE A 81 -2.98 0.93 -9.65
N GLY A 82 -2.08 0.75 -8.67
CA GLY A 82 -2.37 0.07 -7.41
C GLY A 82 -3.47 0.75 -6.60
N THR A 83 -3.48 2.08 -6.57
CA THR A 83 -4.53 2.87 -5.90
C THR A 83 -5.89 2.68 -6.57
N ILE A 84 -5.94 2.70 -7.90
CA ILE A 84 -7.16 2.42 -8.66
C ILE A 84 -7.64 1.01 -8.36
N LEU A 85 -6.75 0.02 -8.44
CA LEU A 85 -7.07 -1.38 -8.17
C LEU A 85 -7.67 -1.56 -6.77
N ASN A 86 -7.09 -0.94 -5.74
CA ASN A 86 -7.59 -0.96 -4.36
C ASN A 86 -8.98 -0.32 -4.20
N GLY A 87 -9.29 0.71 -5.00
CA GLY A 87 -10.58 1.37 -5.00
C GLY A 87 -11.70 0.59 -5.69
N LEU A 88 -11.38 -0.34 -6.60
CA LEU A 88 -12.39 -1.12 -7.30
C LEU A 88 -13.09 -2.13 -6.38
N THR A 89 -14.41 -2.23 -6.43
CA THR A 89 -15.21 -3.20 -5.66
C THR A 89 -15.20 -4.60 -6.28
N THR A 90 -13.99 -5.14 -6.48
CA THR A 90 -13.77 -6.49 -7.03
C THR A 90 -13.48 -7.51 -5.93
N ARG A 91 -13.49 -8.81 -6.26
CA ARG A 91 -13.23 -9.91 -5.32
C ARG A 91 -11.80 -9.95 -4.76
N VAL A 92 -10.87 -9.29 -5.44
CA VAL A 92 -9.43 -9.30 -5.15
C VAL A 92 -8.94 -7.99 -4.55
N SER A 93 -9.83 -7.00 -4.47
CA SER A 93 -9.52 -5.66 -4.03
C SER A 93 -10.14 -5.36 -2.67
N ALA A 94 -9.57 -4.37 -1.98
CA ALA A 94 -10.12 -3.83 -0.76
C ALA A 94 -11.48 -3.14 -0.98
N GLY A 95 -11.79 -2.68 -2.20
CA GLY A 95 -13.02 -1.94 -2.51
C GLY A 95 -13.14 -0.59 -1.79
N HIS A 96 -11.99 -0.02 -1.39
CA HIS A 96 -11.89 1.22 -0.63
C HIS A 96 -10.67 2.02 -1.13
N LEU A 97 -10.71 3.35 -0.99
CA LEU A 97 -9.60 4.21 -1.37
C LEU A 97 -8.40 4.02 -0.43
N ILE A 98 -7.60 3.00 -0.72
CA ILE A 98 -6.31 2.72 -0.08
C ILE A 98 -5.23 3.13 -1.08
N VAL A 99 -4.65 4.30 -0.86
CA VAL A 99 -3.57 4.82 -1.70
C VAL A 99 -2.38 3.88 -1.59
N PHE A 100 -1.92 3.36 -2.72
CA PHE A 100 -0.73 2.52 -2.79
C PHE A 100 0.51 3.41 -2.78
N ILE A 101 1.34 3.24 -1.76
CA ILE A 101 2.48 4.13 -1.48
C ILE A 101 3.72 3.27 -1.23
N PRO A 102 4.92 3.71 -1.67
CA PRO A 102 6.18 3.08 -1.34
C PRO A 102 6.34 2.95 0.18
N GLY A 103 6.49 1.71 0.64
CA GLY A 103 6.63 1.39 2.06
C GLY A 103 8.08 1.48 2.52
N THR A 104 8.29 2.07 3.69
CA THR A 104 9.60 2.18 4.34
C THR A 104 10.17 0.80 4.72
N MET A 105 9.30 -0.10 5.19
CA MET A 105 9.67 -1.50 5.49
C MET A 105 10.12 -2.23 4.22
N THR A 106 9.40 -2.02 3.11
CA THR A 106 9.77 -2.62 1.83
C THR A 106 11.13 -2.11 1.36
N MET A 107 11.38 -0.80 1.47
CA MET A 107 12.67 -0.20 1.16
C MET A 107 13.81 -0.79 2.00
N MET A 108 13.62 -0.89 3.34
CA MET A 108 14.63 -1.43 4.26
C MET A 108 15.03 -2.88 3.96
N VAL A 109 14.14 -3.66 3.33
CA VAL A 109 14.45 -5.03 2.89
C VAL A 109 14.97 -5.06 1.46
N PHE A 110 14.41 -4.24 0.57
CA PHE A 110 14.73 -4.25 -0.86
C PHE A 110 16.17 -3.84 -1.14
N ILE A 111 16.65 -2.76 -0.54
CA ILE A 111 18.01 -2.23 -0.74
C ILE A 111 19.09 -3.28 -0.42
N PRO A 112 19.15 -3.88 0.79
CA PRO A 112 20.19 -4.84 1.11
C PRO A 112 20.11 -6.12 0.25
N VAL A 113 18.90 -6.58 -0.10
CA VAL A 113 18.74 -7.74 -0.99
C VAL A 113 19.23 -7.41 -2.40
N ALA A 114 18.91 -6.22 -2.92
CA ALA A 114 19.37 -5.76 -4.22
C ALA A 114 20.89 -5.65 -4.27
N ASN A 115 21.52 -5.11 -3.22
CA ASN A 115 22.96 -4.94 -3.15
C ASN A 115 23.72 -6.26 -2.94
N THR A 116 23.13 -7.23 -2.24
CA THR A 116 23.78 -8.52 -1.93
C THR A 116 23.54 -9.60 -2.98
N PHE A 117 22.31 -9.67 -3.51
CA PHE A 117 21.84 -10.74 -4.40
C PHE A 117 21.42 -10.25 -5.78
N GLY A 118 21.48 -8.94 -6.03
CA GLY A 118 21.11 -8.31 -7.29
C GLY A 118 19.63 -7.92 -7.40
N LEU A 119 19.33 -7.05 -8.36
CA LEU A 119 17.98 -6.51 -8.59
C LEU A 119 16.95 -7.59 -8.95
N GLY A 120 17.36 -8.63 -9.67
CA GLY A 120 16.47 -9.74 -10.01
C GLY A 120 15.98 -10.50 -8.77
N ALA A 121 16.86 -10.73 -7.80
CA ALA A 121 16.50 -11.36 -6.53
C ALA A 121 15.58 -10.47 -5.70
N ALA A 122 15.86 -9.16 -5.64
CA ALA A 122 15.01 -8.20 -4.93
C ALA A 122 13.60 -8.08 -5.54
N ALA A 123 13.51 -7.99 -6.88
CA ALA A 123 12.23 -7.94 -7.59
C ALA A 123 11.44 -9.25 -7.45
N GLY A 124 12.10 -10.41 -7.59
CA GLY A 124 11.48 -11.72 -7.36
C GLY A 124 10.98 -11.88 -5.92
N GLY A 125 11.79 -11.45 -4.94
CA GLY A 125 11.40 -11.44 -3.53
C GLY A 125 10.18 -10.58 -3.26
N LEU A 126 10.10 -9.39 -3.87
CA LEU A 126 8.92 -8.52 -3.75
C LEU A 126 7.67 -9.15 -4.38
N MET A 127 7.82 -9.82 -5.53
CA MET A 127 6.72 -10.50 -6.21
C MET A 127 6.20 -11.69 -5.39
N ILE A 128 7.09 -12.50 -4.83
CA ILE A 128 6.73 -13.62 -3.94
C ILE A 128 6.08 -13.09 -2.65
N SER A 129 6.64 -12.04 -2.05
CA SER A 129 6.05 -11.39 -0.87
C SER A 129 4.63 -10.90 -1.14
N GLY A 130 4.40 -10.23 -2.28
CA GLY A 130 3.07 -9.79 -2.70
C GLY A 130 2.09 -10.94 -2.86
N LEU A 131 2.53 -12.08 -3.43
CA LEU A 131 1.70 -13.28 -3.57
C LEU A 131 1.34 -13.90 -2.21
N ILE A 132 2.30 -13.95 -1.28
CA ILE A 132 2.09 -14.43 0.08
C ILE A 132 1.07 -13.53 0.80
N VAL A 133 1.24 -12.20 0.73
CA VAL A 133 0.31 -11.23 1.33
C VAL A 133 -1.08 -11.36 0.73
N PHE A 134 -1.18 -11.48 -0.60
CA PHE A 134 -2.44 -11.70 -1.29
C PHE A 134 -3.16 -12.96 -0.78
N TRP A 135 -2.42 -14.06 -0.61
CA TRP A 135 -2.97 -15.30 -0.08
C TRP A 135 -3.34 -15.20 1.42
N MET A 136 -2.50 -14.55 2.23
CA MET A 136 -2.75 -14.31 3.66
C MET A 136 -3.94 -13.39 3.91
N GLY A 137 -4.25 -12.47 3.00
CA GLY A 137 -5.40 -11.56 3.10
C GLY A 137 -6.72 -12.29 3.38
N ARG A 138 -6.86 -13.53 2.89
CA ARG A 138 -8.01 -14.41 3.16
C ARG A 138 -8.15 -14.80 4.63
N PHE A 139 -7.04 -14.96 5.33
CA PHE A 139 -7.01 -15.39 6.73
C PHE A 139 -7.06 -14.21 7.71
N LEU A 140 -7.02 -12.98 7.20
CA LEU A 140 -7.01 -11.76 8.00
C LEU A 140 -8.13 -11.69 9.05
N PRO A 141 -9.40 -12.06 8.76
CA PRO A 141 -10.45 -12.05 9.79
C PRO A 141 -10.18 -12.99 10.97
N ARG A 142 -9.49 -14.11 10.72
CA ARG A 142 -9.10 -15.08 11.77
C ARG A 142 -7.85 -14.63 12.53
N MET A 143 -6.93 -13.94 11.85
CA MET A 143 -5.69 -13.46 12.46
C MET A 143 -5.89 -12.25 13.38
N ARG A 144 -7.00 -11.51 13.24
CA ARG A 144 -7.30 -10.35 14.09
C ARG A 144 -7.30 -10.65 15.60
N SER A 145 -7.56 -11.89 16.03
CA SER A 145 -7.47 -12.25 17.45
C SER A 145 -6.03 -12.37 17.96
N LEU A 146 -5.06 -12.62 17.08
CA LEU A 146 -3.64 -12.75 17.42
C LEU A 146 -2.94 -11.40 17.57
N PHE A 147 -3.52 -10.36 16.97
CA PHE A 147 -2.96 -9.01 16.97
C PHE A 147 -3.94 -8.04 17.65
N PRO A 148 -4.06 -8.10 18.98
CA PRO A 148 -4.92 -7.19 19.71
C PRO A 148 -4.44 -5.73 19.54
N PRO A 149 -5.32 -4.73 19.77
CA PRO A 149 -5.02 -3.32 19.48
C PRO A 149 -3.72 -2.81 20.12
N GLU A 150 -3.36 -3.32 21.29
CA GLU A 150 -2.15 -2.96 22.03
C GLU A 150 -0.88 -3.34 21.25
N VAL A 151 -0.85 -4.56 20.68
CA VAL A 151 0.30 -5.04 19.89
C VAL A 151 0.45 -4.23 18.62
N MET A 152 -0.67 -3.92 17.95
CA MET A 152 -0.66 -3.09 16.74
C MET A 152 -0.21 -1.66 17.05
N GLY A 153 -0.62 -1.10 18.19
CA GLY A 153 -0.20 0.24 18.63
C GLY A 153 1.31 0.32 18.89
N VAL A 154 1.86 -0.65 19.62
CA VAL A 154 3.31 -0.74 19.86
C VAL A 154 4.09 -0.92 18.56
N LEU A 155 3.59 -1.77 17.65
CA LEU A 155 4.20 -1.97 16.33
C LEU A 155 4.23 -0.69 15.49
N LEU A 156 3.14 0.09 15.50
CA LEU A 156 3.07 1.38 14.80
C LEU A 156 4.02 2.41 15.41
N LEU A 157 4.20 2.40 16.74
CA LEU A 157 5.13 3.29 17.43
C LEU A 157 6.59 2.95 17.10
N LEU A 158 6.94 1.65 17.09
CA LEU A 158 8.24 1.17 16.64
C LEU A 158 8.50 1.49 15.16
N LEU A 159 7.48 1.34 14.30
CA LEU A 159 7.56 1.73 12.90
C LEU A 159 7.80 3.23 12.74
N GLY A 160 7.16 4.09 13.55
CA GLY A 160 7.44 5.52 13.55
C GLY A 160 8.87 5.85 13.98
N MET A 161 9.36 5.21 15.05
CA MET A 161 10.72 5.42 15.55
C MET A 161 11.80 4.95 14.55
N SER A 162 11.55 3.88 13.78
CA SER A 162 12.51 3.40 12.78
C SER A 162 12.71 4.38 11.61
N LEU A 163 11.82 5.35 11.43
CA LEU A 163 11.94 6.40 10.41
C LEU A 163 12.79 7.60 10.84
N LEU A 164 13.03 7.76 12.15
CA LEU A 164 13.78 8.91 12.68
C LEU A 164 15.18 9.06 12.06
N PRO A 165 15.99 7.99 11.90
CA PRO A 165 17.32 8.13 11.31
C PRO A 165 17.30 8.62 9.86
N GLY A 166 16.24 8.30 9.10
CA GLY A 166 16.09 8.73 7.71
C GLY A 166 15.56 10.15 7.54
N GLY A 167 14.89 10.71 8.56
CA GLY A 167 14.33 12.07 8.50
C GLY A 167 15.21 13.16 9.12
N VAL A 168 16.17 12.80 9.97
CA VAL A 168 17.08 13.75 10.66
C VAL A 168 18.39 13.97 9.89
N ARG A 169 18.68 13.13 8.90
CA ARG A 169 19.85 13.23 8.02
C ARG A 169 19.51 13.94 6.72
#